data_AF-A0A3P1YDL3-F1
#
_entry.id   AF-A0A3P1YDL3-F1
#
_cell.length_a   1.000
_cell.length_b   1.000
_cell.length_c   1.000
_cell.angle_alpha   90.00
_cell.angle_beta   90.00
_cell.angle_gamma   90.00
#
_symmetry.space_group_name_H-M   'P 1'
#
loop_
_entity.id
_entity.type
_entity.pdbx_description
1 polymer ?
#
loop_
_entity_poly.entity_id
_entity_poly.type
_entity_poly.pdbx_seq_one_letter_code
_entity_poly.pdbx_strand_id
1 'polypeptide(L)'
;MAHPDGLPCYGRVPEMHSRGDVIPAGDIFLRVGRHTGPNRGFGVRHIWAEHERELSERGYTTVDDVARFVRDIIQPGAPIYCEFSNP
;
A
#
# COMPACT_ATOMS: atom_id res chain seq x y z
N MET A 1 15.54 -5.06 7.83
CA MET A 1 14.26 -5.38 8.48
C MET A 1 13.51 -6.35 7.60
N ALA A 2 13.00 -7.46 8.15
CA ALA A 2 12.05 -8.33 7.44
C ALA A 2 10.71 -7.60 7.29
N HIS A 3 9.84 -8.04 6.37
CA HIS A 3 8.49 -7.46 6.27
C HIS A 3 7.69 -7.76 7.54
N PRO A 4 6.98 -6.79 8.14
CA PRO A 4 6.30 -6.98 9.43
C PRO A 4 5.33 -8.15 9.41
N ASP A 5 4.67 -8.32 8.26
CA ASP A 5 3.65 -9.32 8.03
C ASP A 5 4.18 -10.51 7.19
N GLY A 6 5.40 -10.43 6.64
CA GLY A 6 5.96 -11.43 5.70
C GLY A 6 5.57 -11.19 4.22
N LEU A 7 5.12 -12.23 3.51
CA LEU A 7 4.52 -12.12 2.16
C LEU A 7 3.00 -12.43 2.12
N PRO A 8 2.18 -12.00 3.09
CA PRO A 8 0.77 -12.31 3.09
C PRO A 8 0.07 -11.55 1.96
N CYS A 9 -0.85 -12.26 1.31
CA CYS A 9 -1.78 -11.68 0.36
C CYS A 9 -2.87 -10.94 1.14
N TYR A 10 -3.07 -9.65 0.86
CA TYR A 10 -4.09 -8.83 1.51
C TYR A 10 -5.46 -8.93 0.82
N GLY A 11 -5.53 -9.57 -0.34
CA GLY A 11 -6.73 -9.71 -1.14
C GLY A 11 -6.41 -9.77 -2.62
N ARG A 12 -7.44 -9.75 -3.45
CA ARG A 12 -7.31 -9.81 -4.90
C ARG A 12 -8.08 -8.67 -5.55
N VAL A 13 -7.39 -7.92 -6.38
CA VAL A 13 -8.00 -6.94 -7.28
C VAL A 13 -8.71 -7.70 -8.40
N PRO A 14 -9.99 -7.42 -8.69
CA PRO A 14 -10.66 -7.97 -9.86
C PRO A 14 -10.07 -7.37 -11.14
N GLU A 15 -10.36 -7.98 -12.28
CA GLU A 15 -10.07 -7.33 -13.56
C GLU A 15 -10.92 -6.06 -13.68
N MET A 16 -10.31 -4.97 -14.13
CA MET A 16 -10.98 -3.69 -14.29
C MET A 16 -10.78 -3.13 -15.70
N HIS A 17 -11.86 -2.59 -16.25
CA HIS A 17 -11.88 -1.91 -17.53
C HIS A 17 -12.18 -0.44 -17.27
N SER A 18 -11.24 0.46 -17.57
CA SER A 18 -11.41 1.88 -17.28
C SER A 18 -10.72 2.72 -18.35
N ARG A 19 -11.45 3.68 -18.95
CA ARG A 19 -10.94 4.65 -19.93
C ARG A 19 -10.14 4.05 -21.11
N GLY A 20 -10.44 2.81 -21.49
CA GLY A 20 -9.75 2.09 -22.58
C GLY A 20 -8.58 1.23 -22.11
N ASP A 21 -8.22 1.28 -20.82
CA ASP A 21 -7.21 0.42 -20.21
C ASP A 21 -7.84 -0.82 -19.59
N VAL A 22 -7.12 -1.94 -19.70
CA VAL A 22 -7.43 -3.20 -19.01
C VAL A 22 -6.40 -3.41 -17.91
N ILE A 23 -6.86 -3.35 -16.66
CA ILE A 23 -6.05 -3.69 -15.49
C ILE A 23 -6.35 -5.14 -15.15
N PRO A 24 -5.39 -6.08 -15.32
CA PRO A 24 -5.63 -7.49 -15.07
C PRO A 24 -5.87 -7.74 -13.58
N ALA A 25 -6.68 -8.76 -13.28
CA ALA A 25 -6.87 -9.22 -11.92
C ALA A 25 -5.52 -9.66 -11.30
N GLY A 26 -5.34 -9.41 -10.00
CA GLY A 26 -4.07 -9.73 -9.35
C GLY A 26 -4.13 -9.69 -7.82
N ASP A 27 -3.22 -10.43 -7.19
CA ASP A 27 -3.10 -10.47 -5.75
C ASP A 27 -2.43 -9.19 -5.21
N ILE A 28 -2.88 -8.74 -4.04
CA ILE A 28 -2.39 -7.53 -3.38
C ILE A 28 -1.32 -7.91 -2.37
N PHE A 29 -0.13 -7.36 -2.55
CA PHE A 29 1.00 -7.56 -1.65
C PHE A 29 1.59 -6.22 -1.21
N LEU A 30 1.87 -6.11 0.09
CA LEU A 30 2.71 -5.06 0.62
C LEU A 30 4.18 -5.51 0.59
N ARG A 31 5.08 -4.65 0.10
CA ARG A 31 6.52 -4.90 0.07
C ARG A 31 7.21 -4.09 1.16
N VAL A 32 8.37 -4.55 1.65
CA VAL A 32 9.19 -3.76 2.59
C VAL A 32 9.59 -2.43 1.96
N GLY A 33 10.05 -2.49 0.71
CA GLY A 33 10.43 -1.36 -0.12
C GLY A 33 11.49 -0.44 0.52
N ARG A 34 11.54 0.81 0.04
CA ARG A 34 12.49 1.84 0.49
C ARG A 34 11.94 3.24 0.23
N HIS A 35 12.30 4.16 1.11
CA HIS A 35 12.17 5.60 0.88
C HIS A 35 13.45 6.14 0.25
N THR A 36 13.33 6.99 -0.77
CA THR A 36 14.46 7.57 -1.51
C THR A 36 14.37 9.10 -1.65
N GLY A 37 13.35 9.72 -1.07
CA GLY A 37 13.11 11.15 -1.08
C GLY A 37 11.61 11.46 -1.02
N PRO A 38 11.23 12.75 -0.89
CA PRO A 38 9.83 13.16 -0.78
C PRO A 38 8.99 12.65 -1.96
N ASN A 39 7.90 11.95 -1.68
CA ASN A 39 7.04 11.30 -2.68
C ASN A 39 7.79 10.30 -3.59
N ARG A 40 8.95 9.80 -3.15
CA ARG A 40 9.80 8.88 -3.91
C ARG A 40 10.16 7.67 -3.08
N GLY A 41 9.49 6.56 -3.35
CA GLY A 41 9.76 5.29 -2.70
C GLY A 41 8.62 4.32 -2.91
N PHE A 42 8.64 3.21 -2.19
CA PHE A 42 7.51 2.29 -2.12
C PHE A 42 7.58 1.44 -0.84
N GLY A 43 6.46 0.81 -0.50
CA GLY A 43 6.39 -0.19 0.55
C GLY A 43 6.37 0.38 1.98
N VAL A 44 6.45 -0.53 2.96
CA VAL A 44 6.37 -0.24 4.40
C VAL A 44 7.25 0.93 4.81
N ARG A 45 8.52 0.90 4.40
CA ARG A 45 9.50 1.93 4.78
C ARG A 45 9.18 3.29 4.22
N HIS A 46 8.57 3.34 3.03
CA HIS A 46 8.16 4.60 2.42
C HIS A 46 6.91 5.18 3.08
N ILE A 47 5.90 4.34 3.30
CA ILE A 47 4.65 4.75 3.94
C ILE A 47 4.93 5.32 5.33
N TRP A 48 5.75 4.62 6.15
CA TRP A 48 6.11 5.14 7.46
C TRP A 48 6.87 6.47 7.37
N ALA A 49 7.90 6.56 6.52
CA ALA A 49 8.73 7.77 6.42
C ALA A 49 7.93 9.02 6.00
N GLU A 50 6.90 8.87 5.17
CA GLU A 50 6.06 10.01 4.72
C GLU A 50 4.90 10.31 5.68
N HIS A 51 4.34 9.29 6.35
CA HIS A 51 3.06 9.40 7.06
C HIS A 51 3.15 9.07 8.56
N GLU A 52 4.34 8.92 9.15
CA GLU A 52 4.52 8.57 10.57
C GLU A 52 3.63 9.38 11.51
N ARG A 53 3.58 10.71 11.35
CA ARG A 53 2.78 11.59 12.22
C ARG A 53 1.29 11.25 12.16
N GLU A 54 0.74 11.17 10.96
CA GLU A 54 -0.69 10.86 10.75
C GLU A 54 -1.03 9.44 11.24
N LEU A 55 -0.16 8.47 10.97
CA LEU A 55 -0.32 7.09 11.43
C LEU A 55 -0.32 7.01 12.95
N SER A 56 0.60 7.73 13.60
CA SER A 56 0.71 7.77 15.06
C SER A 56 -0.53 8.39 15.71
N GLU A 57 -1.08 9.47 15.14
CA GLU A 57 -2.33 10.09 15.59
C GLU A 57 -3.53 9.14 15.50
N ARG A 58 -3.48 8.17 14.58
CA ARG A 58 -4.50 7.14 14.37
C ARG A 58 -4.23 5.83 15.14
N GLY A 59 -3.18 5.79 15.97
CA GLY A 59 -2.83 4.65 16.81
C GLY A 59 -1.92 3.59 16.17
N TYR A 60 -1.33 3.87 15.01
CA TYR A 60 -0.28 3.06 14.40
C TYR A 60 1.07 3.66 14.79
N THR A 61 1.68 3.14 15.85
CA THR A 61 2.78 3.83 16.56
C THR A 61 4.16 3.36 16.15
N THR A 62 4.25 2.31 15.33
CA THR A 62 5.52 1.76 14.86
C THR A 62 5.49 1.49 13.36
N VAL A 63 6.68 1.40 12.75
CA VAL A 63 6.82 0.99 11.33
C VAL A 63 6.18 -0.37 11.04
N ASP A 64 6.11 -1.25 12.03
CA ASP A 64 5.47 -2.57 11.88
C ASP A 64 3.94 -2.46 11.78
N ASP A 65 3.35 -1.42 12.38
CA ASP A 65 1.92 -1.15 12.31
C ASP A 65 1.45 -0.69 10.91
N VAL A 66 2.37 -0.36 9.99
CA VAL A 66 2.01 -0.06 8.59
C VAL A 66 1.29 -1.24 7.94
N ALA A 67 1.68 -2.47 8.28
CA ALA A 67 1.04 -3.65 7.73
C ALA A 67 -0.42 -3.79 8.23
N ARG A 68 -0.67 -3.45 9.50
CA ARG A 68 -2.03 -3.35 10.05
C ARG A 68 -2.82 -2.24 9.37
N PHE A 69 -2.24 -1.05 9.24
CA PHE A 69 -2.85 0.08 8.54
C PHE A 69 -3.30 -0.27 7.12
N VAL A 70 -2.44 -0.92 6.33
CA VAL A 70 -2.77 -1.36 4.97
C VAL A 70 -3.89 -2.39 4.96
N ARG A 71 -3.90 -3.33 5.91
CA ARG A 71 -4.97 -4.31 6.08
C ARG A 71 -6.31 -3.66 6.38
N ASP A 72 -6.31 -2.62 7.21
CA ASP A 72 -7.53 -1.92 7.61
C ASP A 72 -8.10 -1.08 6.46
N ILE A 73 -7.28 -0.69 5.48
CA ILE A 73 -7.72 -0.04 4.23
C ILE A 73 -8.27 -1.06 3.23
N ILE A 74 -7.58 -2.18 3.04
CA ILE A 74 -7.95 -3.20 2.05
C ILE A 74 -9.10 -4.03 2.60
N GLN A 75 -10.32 -3.59 2.32
CA GLN A 75 -11.56 -4.23 2.73
C GLN A 75 -12.44 -4.53 1.51
N PRO A 76 -13.32 -5.55 1.58
CA PRO A 76 -14.29 -5.80 0.51
C PRO A 76 -15.11 -4.55 0.19
N GLY A 77 -15.17 -4.18 -1.08
CA GLY A 77 -15.89 -2.98 -1.54
C GLY A 77 -15.10 -1.67 -1.45
N ALA A 78 -13.85 -1.69 -0.97
CA ALA A 78 -12.97 -0.53 -1.04
C ALA A 78 -12.77 -0.11 -2.51
N PRO A 79 -12.94 1.19 -2.86
CA PRO A 79 -12.74 1.66 -4.21
C PRO A 79 -11.27 1.52 -4.61
N ILE A 80 -11.02 1.08 -5.84
CA ILE A 80 -9.67 0.97 -6.39
C ILE A 80 -9.42 2.15 -7.30
N TYR A 81 -8.37 2.90 -7.01
CA TYR A 81 -7.92 4.02 -7.81
C TYR A 81 -6.49 3.75 -8.27
N CYS A 82 -6.24 3.93 -9.56
CA CYS A 82 -4.95 3.66 -10.19
C CYS A 82 -4.52 4.92 -10.93
N GLU A 83 -3.41 5.50 -10.51
CA GLU A 83 -2.79 6.63 -11.18
C GLU A 83 -1.47 6.20 -11.79
N PHE A 84 -1.22 6.69 -13.00
CA PHE A 84 0.06 6.54 -13.66
C PHE A 84 0.73 7.91 -13.63
N SER A 85 1.98 7.96 -13.17
CA SER A 85 2.83 9.12 -13.44
C SER A 85 3.00 9.20 -14.96
N ASN A 86 2.26 10.09 -15.60
CA ASN A 86 2.42 10.34 -17.02
C ASN A 86 3.88 10.77 -17.25
N PRO A 87 4.60 10.18 -18.22
CA PRO A 87 5.96 10.60 -18.54
C PRO A 87 6.01 12.04 -19.05
#